data_AF-A0A246RFG6-F1
#
_entry.id   AF-A0A246RFG6-F1
#
_cell.length_a   1.000
_cell.length_b   1.000
_cell.length_c   1.000
_cell.angle_alpha   90.00
_cell.angle_beta   90.00
_cell.angle_gamma   90.00
#
_symmetry.space_group_name_H-M   'P 1'
#
loop_
_entity.id
_entity.type
_entity.pdbx_description
1 polymer ?
#
loop_
_entity_poly.entity_id
_entity_poly.type
_entity_poly.pdbx_seq_one_letter_code
_entity_poly.pdbx_strand_id
1 'polypeptide(L)'
;MSAVANPATVAECLRMGAGFSQGDRNWIVEQFGTLDARLAAFHADATELEVSVKDREARGQKVTLECWIAGRQKIVTTSSEEDLRAALNDARDDLRRKLNDAKTKQEPRHNKHIREMAQPTPAPELDADGNLDRVDAETA
;
A
#
# COMPACT_ATOMS: atom_id res chain seq x y z
N MET A 1 16.66 -20.28 -10.51
CA MET A 1 15.71 -19.20 -10.83
C MET A 1 15.18 -19.50 -12.22
N SER A 2 13.95 -20.00 -12.32
CA SER A 2 13.37 -20.30 -13.64
C SER A 2 13.17 -18.99 -14.38
N ALA A 3 13.82 -18.86 -15.54
CA ALA A 3 13.61 -17.75 -16.44
C ALA A 3 12.13 -17.74 -16.85
N VAL A 4 11.44 -16.67 -16.47
CA VAL A 4 10.05 -16.42 -16.84
C VAL A 4 10.07 -16.24 -18.37
N ALA A 5 9.36 -17.09 -19.11
CA ALA A 5 9.42 -17.10 -20.59
C ALA A 5 8.93 -15.78 -21.23
N ASN A 6 8.15 -15.00 -20.48
CA ASN A 6 7.68 -13.67 -20.85
C ASN A 6 7.62 -12.78 -19.59
N PRO A 7 8.70 -12.05 -19.25
CA PRO A 7 8.73 -11.23 -18.04
C PRO A 7 7.74 -10.07 -18.17
N ALA A 8 6.94 -9.84 -17.13
CA ALA A 8 6.04 -8.69 -17.10
C ALA A 8 6.86 -7.39 -17.08
N THR A 9 6.61 -6.52 -18.06
CA THR A 9 7.13 -5.15 -18.09
C THR A 9 6.02 -4.15 -17.79
N VAL A 10 6.38 -2.97 -17.28
CA VAL A 10 5.38 -1.91 -17.08
C VAL A 10 4.77 -1.52 -18.41
N ALA A 11 5.59 -1.42 -19.46
CA ALA A 11 5.13 -1.02 -20.79
C ALA A 11 4.05 -1.97 -21.35
N GLU A 12 4.18 -3.28 -21.14
CA GLU A 12 3.23 -4.26 -21.65
C GLU A 12 1.97 -4.38 -20.78
N CYS A 13 2.11 -4.24 -19.46
CA CYS A 13 1.01 -4.51 -18.53
C CYS A 13 0.21 -3.25 -18.16
N LEU A 14 0.76 -2.05 -18.37
CA LEU A 14 0.13 -0.79 -17.97
C LEU A 14 -1.02 -0.39 -18.90
N ARG A 15 -2.19 -0.24 -18.30
CA ARG A 15 -3.38 0.39 -18.87
C ARG A 15 -3.64 1.75 -18.27
N MET A 16 -4.18 2.62 -19.11
CA MET A 16 -4.66 3.94 -18.72
C MET A 16 -6.12 3.84 -18.30
N GLY A 17 -6.37 4.04 -17.02
CA GLY A 17 -7.71 4.20 -16.46
C GLY A 17 -8.21 5.65 -16.57
N ALA A 18 -9.30 5.93 -15.87
CA ALA A 18 -9.95 7.25 -15.91
C ALA A 18 -8.99 8.40 -15.53
N GLY A 19 -9.12 9.55 -16.20
CA GLY A 19 -8.37 10.78 -15.90
C GLY A 19 -6.96 10.86 -16.50
N PHE A 20 -6.48 9.77 -17.10
CA PHE A 20 -5.25 9.76 -17.89
C PHE A 20 -5.53 9.62 -19.38
N SER A 21 -4.70 10.26 -20.19
CA SER A 21 -4.73 10.15 -21.64
C SER A 21 -3.66 9.18 -22.15
N GLN A 22 -3.79 8.71 -23.38
CA GLN A 22 -2.74 7.92 -24.03
C GLN A 22 -1.43 8.70 -24.19
N GLY A 23 -1.49 10.04 -24.23
CA GLY A 23 -0.30 10.91 -24.26
C GLY A 23 0.50 10.88 -22.96
N ASP A 24 -0.16 10.64 -21.83
CA ASP A 24 0.51 10.52 -20.52
C ASP A 24 1.23 9.16 -20.36
N ARG A 25 0.90 8.15 -21.19
CA ARG A 25 1.39 6.77 -21.03
C ARG A 25 2.92 6.67 -21.06
N ASN A 26 3.59 7.27 -22.05
CA ASN A 26 5.05 7.17 -22.14
C ASN A 26 5.72 7.74 -20.89
N TRP A 27 5.28 8.90 -20.45
CA TRP A 27 5.78 9.55 -19.24
C TRP A 27 5.55 8.69 -17.98
N ILE A 28 4.37 8.07 -17.83
CA ILE A 28 4.06 7.20 -16.70
C ILE A 28 4.89 5.92 -16.73
N VAL A 29 5.05 5.30 -17.91
CA VAL A 29 5.93 4.13 -18.09
C VAL A 29 7.35 4.46 -17.66
N GLU A 30 7.89 5.62 -18.04
CA GLU A 30 9.21 6.07 -17.58
C GLU A 30 9.27 6.25 -16.07
N GLN A 31 8.25 6.86 -15.44
CA GLN A 31 8.22 6.99 -13.98
C GLN A 31 8.15 5.63 -13.27
N PHE A 32 7.46 4.67 -13.87
CA PHE A 32 7.26 3.35 -13.30
C PHE A 32 8.35 2.35 -13.68
N GLY A 33 9.31 2.70 -14.54
CA GLY A 33 10.36 1.78 -15.01
C GLY A 33 11.21 1.13 -13.91
N THR A 34 11.21 1.69 -12.70
CA THR A 34 11.84 1.04 -11.53
C THR A 34 11.09 -0.21 -11.05
N LEU A 35 9.84 -0.38 -11.44
CA LEU A 35 9.02 -1.58 -11.19
C LEU A 35 9.35 -2.72 -12.14
N ASP A 36 9.93 -2.49 -13.32
CA ASP A 36 10.25 -3.55 -14.30
C ASP A 36 11.12 -4.65 -13.69
N ALA A 37 12.14 -4.29 -12.90
CA ALA A 37 12.99 -5.28 -12.21
C ALA A 37 12.22 -6.19 -11.24
N ARG A 38 11.06 -5.73 -10.73
CA ARG A 38 10.20 -6.49 -9.81
C ARG A 38 9.08 -7.21 -10.54
N LEU A 39 8.53 -6.61 -11.59
CA LEU A 39 7.54 -7.23 -12.46
C LEU A 39 8.15 -8.39 -13.27
N ALA A 40 9.44 -8.33 -13.61
CA ALA A 40 10.16 -9.40 -14.28
C ALA A 40 10.19 -10.74 -13.51
N ALA A 41 9.79 -10.75 -12.23
CA ALA A 41 9.58 -11.98 -11.48
C ALA A 41 8.24 -12.69 -11.79
N PHE A 42 7.36 -12.04 -12.56
CA PHE A 42 6.02 -12.48 -12.94
C PHE A 42 5.87 -12.55 -14.46
N HIS A 43 4.87 -13.30 -14.93
CA HIS A 43 4.55 -13.38 -16.35
C HIS A 43 3.68 -12.19 -16.79
N ALA A 44 3.92 -11.63 -17.97
CA ALA A 44 3.13 -10.52 -18.53
C ALA A 44 1.65 -10.90 -18.70
N ASP A 45 1.37 -12.11 -19.22
CA ASP A 45 0.00 -12.62 -19.37
C ASP A 45 -0.73 -12.86 -18.04
N ALA A 46 0.03 -12.95 -16.95
CA ALA A 46 -0.48 -13.13 -15.61
C ALA A 46 -0.49 -11.81 -14.82
N THR A 47 -0.07 -10.69 -15.38
CA THR A 47 0.08 -9.43 -14.65
C THR A 47 -0.57 -8.29 -15.39
N GLU A 48 -1.37 -7.51 -14.68
CA GLU A 48 -2.12 -6.40 -15.26
C GLU A 48 -2.00 -5.21 -14.34
N LEU A 49 -1.64 -4.05 -14.88
CA LEU A 49 -1.54 -2.80 -14.14
C LEU A 49 -2.51 -1.79 -14.73
N GLU A 50 -3.26 -1.10 -13.89
CA GLU A 50 -4.09 0.02 -14.31
C GLU A 50 -3.84 1.21 -13.40
N VAL A 51 -3.65 2.38 -14.01
CA VAL A 51 -3.51 3.64 -13.28
C VAL A 51 -4.69 4.54 -13.61
N SER A 52 -5.39 5.00 -12.59
CA SER A 52 -6.52 5.92 -12.71
C SER A 52 -6.32 7.11 -11.79
N VAL A 53 -6.86 8.25 -12.19
CA VAL A 53 -6.84 9.47 -11.40
C VAL A 53 -8.22 10.08 -11.37
N LYS A 54 -8.66 10.39 -10.16
CA LYS A 54 -9.89 11.11 -9.91
C LYS A 54 -9.56 12.55 -9.54
N ASP A 55 -10.36 13.50 -10.02
CA ASP A 55 -10.24 14.92 -9.68
C ASP A 55 -8.83 15.48 -9.96
N ARG A 56 -8.28 15.17 -11.16
CA ARG A 56 -6.95 15.62 -11.63
C ARG A 56 -6.83 17.14 -11.52
N GLU A 57 -5.70 17.62 -10.98
CA GLU A 57 -5.40 19.05 -10.75
C GLU A 57 -6.32 19.76 -9.74
N ALA A 58 -7.09 19.02 -8.94
CA ALA A 58 -7.88 19.56 -7.84
C ALA A 58 -7.27 19.19 -6.47
N ARG A 59 -7.62 19.96 -5.43
CA ARG A 59 -7.23 19.72 -4.03
C ARG A 59 -7.69 18.36 -3.44
N GLY A 60 -8.48 17.60 -4.19
CA GLY A 60 -8.94 16.26 -3.83
C GLY A 60 -8.45 15.18 -4.80
N GLN A 61 -7.37 15.45 -5.54
CA GLN A 61 -6.82 14.51 -6.50
C GLN A 61 -6.52 13.18 -5.84
N LYS A 62 -7.01 12.10 -6.45
CA LYS A 62 -6.77 10.74 -5.97
C LYS A 62 -6.24 9.88 -7.09
N VAL A 63 -4.97 9.53 -7.00
CA VAL A 63 -4.34 8.58 -7.91
C VAL A 63 -4.55 7.19 -7.33
N THR A 64 -5.06 6.27 -8.15
CA THR A 64 -5.26 4.88 -7.80
C THR A 64 -4.47 4.03 -8.78
N LEU A 65 -3.62 3.16 -8.24
CA LEU A 65 -2.82 2.21 -9.00
C LEU A 65 -3.25 0.80 -8.59
N GLU A 66 -3.71 0.05 -9.56
CA GLU A 66 -4.25 -1.28 -9.39
C GLU A 66 -3.35 -2.27 -10.10
N CYS A 67 -2.99 -3.34 -9.40
CA CYS A 67 -2.17 -4.41 -9.93
C CYS A 67 -2.88 -5.74 -9.67
N TRP A 68 -3.20 -6.45 -10.74
CA TRP A 68 -3.74 -7.79 -10.70
C TRP A 68 -2.67 -8.77 -11.12
N ILE A 69 -2.49 -9.83 -10.34
CA ILE A 69 -1.60 -10.93 -10.68
C ILE A 69 -2.42 -12.22 -10.66
N ALA A 70 -2.47 -12.94 -11.77
CA ALA A 70 -3.23 -14.18 -11.93
C ALA A 70 -2.76 -15.22 -10.91
N GLY A 71 -3.72 -15.83 -10.21
CA GLY A 71 -3.45 -16.75 -9.10
C GLY A 71 -3.04 -16.06 -7.79
N ARG A 72 -3.11 -14.72 -7.71
CA ARG A 72 -2.82 -13.94 -6.50
C ARG A 72 -3.91 -12.91 -6.21
N GLN A 73 -3.76 -12.21 -5.08
CA GLN A 73 -4.67 -11.15 -4.66
C GLN A 73 -4.43 -9.86 -5.46
N LYS A 74 -5.51 -9.17 -5.82
CA LYS A 74 -5.47 -7.80 -6.37
C LYS A 74 -4.83 -6.86 -5.35
N ILE A 75 -3.83 -6.11 -5.78
CA ILE A 75 -3.17 -5.07 -4.98
C ILE A 75 -3.67 -3.73 -5.47
N VAL A 76 -4.24 -2.95 -4.55
CA VAL A 76 -4.67 -1.57 -4.81
C VAL A 76 -3.82 -0.64 -3.96
N THR A 77 -3.24 0.37 -4.57
CA THR A 77 -2.57 1.48 -3.90
C THR A 77 -3.24 2.78 -4.32
N THR A 78 -3.35 3.70 -3.37
CA THR A 78 -4.00 4.99 -3.60
C THR A 78 -3.15 6.06 -2.97
N SER A 79 -2.91 7.15 -3.70
CA SER A 79 -2.23 8.33 -3.20
C SER A 79 -3.17 9.53 -3.28
N SER A 80 -3.03 10.44 -2.31
CA SER A 80 -3.85 11.65 -2.17
C SER A 80 -2.99 12.93 -2.26
N GLU A 81 -1.79 12.82 -2.81
CA GLU A 81 -0.88 13.94 -2.99
C GLU A 81 -1.44 14.95 -4.00
N GLU A 82 -1.24 16.25 -3.72
CA GLU A 82 -1.69 17.36 -4.58
C GLU A 82 -0.87 17.46 -5.87
N ASP A 83 0.40 17.04 -5.84
CA ASP A 83 1.26 16.98 -7.02
C ASP A 83 1.11 15.61 -7.70
N LEU A 84 0.66 15.59 -8.96
CA LEU A 84 0.43 14.35 -9.71
C LEU A 84 1.69 13.47 -9.80
N ARG A 85 2.88 14.09 -9.93
CA ARG A 85 4.13 13.33 -10.03
C ARG A 85 4.50 12.74 -8.67
N ALA A 86 4.31 13.47 -7.58
CA ALA A 86 4.46 12.96 -6.23
C ALA A 86 3.47 11.80 -5.98
N ALA A 87 2.20 11.98 -6.32
CA ALA A 87 1.15 10.97 -6.18
C ALA A 87 1.48 9.67 -6.93
N LEU A 88 2.00 9.78 -8.15
CA LEU A 88 2.44 8.64 -8.94
C LEU A 88 3.67 7.94 -8.33
N ASN A 89 4.65 8.70 -7.86
CA ASN A 89 5.83 8.11 -7.20
C ASN A 89 5.45 7.40 -5.90
N ASP A 90 4.59 8.02 -5.09
CA ASP A 90 4.09 7.45 -3.85
C ASP A 90 3.29 6.16 -4.11
N ALA A 91 2.32 6.18 -5.02
CA ALA A 91 1.55 5.00 -5.40
C ALA A 91 2.43 3.88 -5.98
N ARG A 92 3.47 4.23 -6.74
CA ARG A 92 4.48 3.29 -7.27
C ARG A 92 5.30 2.65 -6.16
N ASP A 93 5.84 3.44 -5.24
CA ASP A 93 6.69 2.95 -4.16
C ASP A 93 5.89 2.08 -3.18
N ASP A 94 4.63 2.44 -2.93
CA ASP A 94 3.67 1.61 -2.21
C ASP A 94 3.38 0.29 -2.94
N LEU A 95 3.18 0.32 -4.26
CA LEU A 95 2.96 -0.90 -5.03
C LEU A 95 4.20 -1.80 -4.97
N ARG A 96 5.39 -1.21 -5.12
CA ARG A 96 6.67 -1.93 -4.98
C ARG A 96 6.77 -2.60 -3.61
N ARG A 97 6.40 -1.90 -2.54
CA ARG A 97 6.41 -2.44 -1.18
C ARG A 97 5.43 -3.59 -1.04
N LYS A 98 4.18 -3.42 -1.47
CA LYS A 98 3.15 -4.47 -1.42
C LYS A 98 3.47 -5.69 -2.27
N LEU A 99 4.12 -5.51 -3.42
CA LEU A 99 4.60 -6.62 -4.25
C LEU A 99 5.71 -7.41 -3.54
N ASN A 100 6.62 -6.73 -2.84
CA ASN A 100 7.62 -7.41 -2.01
C ASN A 100 6.97 -8.11 -0.81
N ASP A 101 6.05 -7.47 -0.11
CA ASP A 101 5.34 -8.07 1.02
C ASP A 101 4.50 -9.28 0.59
N ALA A 102 3.88 -9.26 -0.59
CA ALA A 102 3.12 -10.39 -1.13
C ALA A 102 4.03 -11.57 -1.48
N LYS A 103 5.28 -11.31 -1.87
CA LYS A 103 6.29 -12.34 -2.09
C LYS A 103 6.79 -12.92 -0.76
N THR A 104 7.05 -12.06 0.24
CA THR A 104 7.59 -12.45 1.55
C THR A 104 6.54 -13.07 2.47
N LYS A 105 5.27 -12.65 2.44
CA LYS A 105 4.16 -13.29 3.20
C LYS A 105 3.87 -14.72 2.72
N GLN A 106 4.32 -15.07 1.52
CA GLN A 106 4.30 -16.45 1.04
C GLN A 106 5.42 -17.31 1.66
N GLU A 107 6.46 -16.71 2.26
CA GLU A 107 7.31 -17.41 3.22
C GLU A 107 6.57 -17.42 4.57
N PRO A 108 6.35 -18.60 5.19
CA PRO A 108 5.48 -18.72 6.35
C PRO A 108 6.16 -18.09 7.56
N ARG A 109 5.87 -16.83 7.85
CA ARG A 109 6.29 -16.17 9.10
C ARG A 109 5.10 -15.48 9.74
N HIS A 110 4.31 -16.34 10.38
CA HIS A 110 3.77 -16.20 11.74
C HIS A 110 3.47 -14.75 12.21
N ASN A 111 2.17 -14.49 12.44
CA ASN A 111 1.58 -13.60 13.44
C ASN A 111 2.56 -12.74 14.26
N LYS A 112 2.36 -11.41 14.22
CA LYS A 112 2.14 -10.49 15.37
C LYS A 112 2.55 -9.04 15.05
N HIS A 113 1.57 -8.16 14.85
CA HIS A 113 1.43 -6.81 15.47
C HIS A 113 0.51 -5.94 14.60
N ILE A 114 -0.78 -6.17 14.80
CA ILE A 114 -1.82 -5.17 14.59
C ILE A 114 -2.06 -4.58 15.99
N ARG A 115 -2.16 -3.25 16.05
CA ARG A 115 -2.48 -2.40 17.22
C ARG A 115 -1.35 -2.11 18.20
N GLU A 116 -0.61 -1.06 17.89
CA GLU A 116 -0.28 -0.05 18.90
C GLU A 116 -0.57 1.34 18.30
N MET A 117 -1.83 1.55 17.91
CA MET A 117 -2.41 2.89 17.94
C MET A 117 -2.62 3.25 19.41
N ALA A 118 -1.57 3.68 20.09
CA ALA A 118 -1.70 4.41 21.35
C ALA A 118 -1.84 5.89 21.00
N GLN A 119 -3.08 6.31 20.71
CA GLN A 119 -3.43 7.71 20.65
C GLN A 119 -3.46 8.26 22.09
N PRO A 120 -2.79 9.37 22.42
CA PRO A 120 -2.86 9.96 23.75
C PRO A 120 -4.19 10.72 23.90
N THR A 121 -5.11 10.21 24.71
CA THR A 121 -6.26 10.98 25.18
C THR A 121 -5.82 11.90 26.33
N PRO A 122 -6.03 13.22 26.25
CA PRO A 122 -5.83 14.11 27.39
C PRO A 122 -6.94 13.89 28.42
N ALA A 123 -6.57 13.90 29.70
CA ALA A 123 -7.48 13.86 30.83
C ALA A 123 -8.41 15.09 30.86
N PRO A 124 -9.57 14.96 31.54
CA PRO A 124 -9.74 15.78 32.73
C PRO A 124 -10.27 14.98 33.92
N GLU A 125 -9.51 15.07 35.01
CA GLU A 125 -9.89 15.54 36.35
C GLU A 125 -11.27 15.23 36.97
N LEU A 126 -11.16 14.79 38.23
CA LEU A 126 -12.06 15.00 39.39
C LEU A 126 -13.22 14.01 39.58
N ASP A 127 -13.12 13.14 40.60
CA ASP A 127 -13.77 13.38 41.90
C ASP A 127 -13.76 12.10 42.79
N ALA A 128 -13.90 12.35 44.09
CA ALA A 128 -14.19 11.40 45.20
C ALA A 128 -13.00 10.81 45.98
N ASP A 129 -12.40 11.70 46.77
CA ASP A 129 -12.25 11.58 48.23
C ASP A 129 -13.14 10.51 48.91
N GLY A 130 -12.58 9.70 49.82
CA GLY A 130 -13.41 8.87 50.70
C GLY A 130 -12.75 7.66 51.39
N ASN A 131 -11.98 7.93 52.44
CA ASN A 131 -12.15 7.29 53.77
C ASN A 131 -11.80 5.79 54.00
N LEU A 132 -10.65 5.59 54.67
CA LEU A 132 -10.41 4.88 55.94
C LEU A 132 -10.90 3.42 56.20
N ASP A 133 -9.93 2.66 56.73
CA ASP A 133 -10.03 1.69 57.85
C ASP A 133 -10.52 0.25 57.55
N ARG A 134 -9.59 -0.71 57.53
CA ARG A 134 -9.49 -1.72 58.61
C ARG A 134 -8.31 -2.67 58.48
N VAL A 135 -7.76 -2.90 59.67
CA VAL A 135 -6.81 -3.90 60.14
C VAL A 135 -7.31 -5.36 60.03
N ASP A 136 -6.35 -6.27 60.25
CA ASP A 136 -6.42 -7.68 60.64
C ASP A 136 -6.28 -8.76 59.55
N ALA A 137 -5.19 -9.55 59.67
CA ALA A 137 -5.19 -10.97 60.02
C ALA A 137 -4.03 -11.76 59.36
N GLU A 138 -2.99 -12.01 60.16
CA GLU A 138 -2.40 -13.32 60.50
C GLU A 138 -2.08 -14.39 59.43
N THR A 139 -1.01 -15.17 59.72
CA THR A 139 -0.55 -16.48 59.19
C THR A 139 0.72 -16.36 58.34
N ALA A 140 1.89 -16.95 58.66
CA ALA A 140 2.37 -17.80 59.74
C ALA A 140 3.91 -17.70 59.80
#